data_AF-A0A967WFI4-F1
#
_entry.id   AF-A0A967WFI4-F1
#
_cell.length_a   1.000
_cell.length_b   1.000
_cell.length_c   1.000
_cell.angle_alpha   90.00
_cell.angle_beta   90.00
_cell.angle_gamma   90.00
#
_symmetry.space_group_name_H-M   'P 1'
#
loop_
_entity.id
_entity.type
_entity.pdbx_description
1 polymer ?
#
loop_
_entity_poly.entity_id
_entity_poly.type
_entity_poly.pdbx_seq_one_letter_code
_entity_poly.pdbx_strand_id
1 'polypeptide(L)'
;MQKIREVASRFALLAVLCATNSAWAQSSTLTRVSSFEYDEEGALITETVEPDRPDDCLRTTYALDTFGNQVSSSVSACAGASGHSV
;
A
#
# COMPACT_ATOMS: atom_id res chain seq x y z
N MET A 1 21.01 -35.68 -38.19
CA MET A 1 20.65 -34.24 -38.29
C MET A 1 19.31 -33.87 -37.62
N GLN A 2 18.40 -34.83 -37.34
CA GLN A 2 17.11 -34.60 -36.65
C GLN A 2 17.25 -33.99 -35.24
N LYS A 3 18.15 -34.53 -34.40
CA LYS A 3 18.33 -34.11 -33.00
C LYS A 3 18.84 -32.67 -32.83
N ILE A 4 19.61 -32.15 -33.79
CA ILE A 4 20.15 -30.77 -33.77
C ILE A 4 19.03 -29.75 -34.04
N ARG A 5 18.04 -30.11 -34.88
CA ARG A 5 16.88 -29.27 -35.19
C ARG A 5 15.91 -29.13 -34.02
N GLU A 6 15.73 -30.19 -33.23
CA GLU A 6 14.87 -30.17 -32.03
C GLU A 6 15.49 -29.33 -30.90
N VAL A 7 16.80 -29.41 -30.69
CA VAL A 7 17.50 -28.58 -29.70
C VAL A 7 17.42 -27.10 -30.09
N ALA A 8 17.67 -26.77 -31.36
CA ALA A 8 17.54 -25.40 -31.85
C ALA A 8 16.11 -24.84 -31.72
N SER A 9 15.09 -25.66 -31.97
CA SER A 9 13.67 -25.28 -31.82
C SER A 9 13.26 -25.03 -30.37
N ARG A 10 13.78 -25.82 -29.42
CA ARG A 10 13.54 -25.62 -27.99
C ARG A 10 14.25 -24.37 -27.44
N PHE A 11 15.46 -24.10 -27.91
CA PHE A 11 16.17 -22.86 -27.59
C PHE A 11 15.48 -21.62 -28.17
N ALA A 12 14.92 -21.72 -29.38
CA ALA A 12 14.13 -20.64 -29.97
C ALA A 12 12.84 -20.35 -29.18
N LEU A 13 12.15 -21.39 -28.70
CA LEU A 13 10.94 -21.23 -27.88
C LEU A 13 11.25 -20.56 -26.53
N LEU A 14 12.36 -20.93 -25.89
CA LEU A 14 12.78 -20.34 -24.61
C LEU A 14 13.19 -18.86 -24.76
N ALA A 15 13.84 -18.50 -25.87
CA ALA A 15 14.23 -17.12 -26.15
C ALA A 15 13.02 -16.20 -26.40
N VAL A 16 11.95 -16.71 -27.02
CA VAL A 16 10.70 -15.94 -27.24
C VAL A 16 9.95 -15.69 -25.93
N LEU A 17 9.94 -16.63 -24.98
CA LEU A 17 9.28 -16.42 -23.66
C LEU A 17 9.97 -15.36 -22.78
N CYS A 18 11.28 -15.16 -22.91
CA CYS A 18 12.00 -14.13 -22.16
C CYS A 18 11.76 -12.72 -22.73
N ALA A 19 11.47 -12.58 -24.03
CA ALA A 19 11.34 -11.27 -24.69
C ALA A 19 9.95 -10.62 -24.53
N THR A 20 8.93 -11.35 -24.07
CA THR A 20 7.55 -10.82 -23.92
C THR A 20 7.21 -10.36 -22.50
N ASN A 21 8.09 -10.61 -21.52
CA ASN A 21 7.86 -10.26 -20.12
C ASN A 21 8.52 -8.93 -19.73
N SER A 22 8.47 -7.94 -20.61
CA SER A 22 8.66 -6.55 -20.17
C SER A 22 7.42 -6.14 -19.37
N ALA A 23 7.35 -6.52 -18.10
CA ALA A 23 6.44 -5.87 -17.16
C ALA A 23 7.02 -4.48 -16.91
N TRP A 24 6.50 -3.48 -17.62
CA TRP A 24 6.83 -2.09 -17.32
C TRP A 24 6.28 -1.84 -15.92
N ALA A 25 7.16 -1.58 -14.96
CA ALA A 25 6.75 -1.18 -13.63
C ALA A 25 5.95 0.12 -13.77
N GLN A 26 4.62 0.04 -13.65
CA GLN A 26 3.77 1.22 -13.65
C GLN A 26 4.01 1.93 -12.33
N SER A 27 4.89 2.93 -12.35
CA SER A 27 5.01 3.87 -11.24
C SER A 27 3.90 4.89 -11.37
N SER A 28 2.86 4.77 -10.55
CA SER A 28 1.84 5.80 -10.42
C SER A 28 2.26 6.77 -9.33
N THR A 29 2.34 8.06 -9.65
CA THR A 29 2.45 9.10 -8.62
C THR A 29 1.11 9.19 -7.90
N LEU A 30 1.08 8.77 -6.64
CA LEU A 30 -0.08 8.95 -5.76
C LEU A 30 0.15 10.18 -4.88
N THR A 31 -0.88 11.00 -4.70
CA THR A 31 -0.88 12.06 -3.70
C THR A 31 -1.65 11.57 -2.48
N ARG A 32 -0.99 11.55 -1.32
CA ARG A 32 -1.61 11.23 -0.04
C ARG A 32 -1.84 12.50 0.76
N VAL A 33 -3.08 12.69 1.21
CA VAL A 33 -3.44 13.78 2.12
C VAL A 33 -3.59 13.19 3.52
N SER A 34 -3.08 13.88 4.54
CA SER A 34 -3.23 13.48 5.94
C SER A 34 -3.66 14.65 6.80
N SER A 35 -4.42 14.37 7.86
CA SER A 35 -4.71 15.30 8.95
C SER A 35 -4.32 14.69 10.29
N PHE A 36 -3.97 15.56 11.24
CA PHE A 36 -3.49 15.17 12.58
C PHE A 36 -4.27 15.95 13.63
N GLU A 37 -4.73 15.26 14.67
CA GLU A 37 -5.38 15.85 15.85
C GLU A 37 -4.48 15.67 17.06
N TYR A 38 -4.34 16.73 17.86
CA TYR A 38 -3.51 16.76 19.06
C TYR A 38 -4.38 17.07 20.29
N ASP A 39 -3.98 16.59 21.46
CA ASP A 39 -4.57 16.97 22.75
C ASP A 39 -4.07 18.35 23.23
N GLU A 40 -4.50 18.76 24.43
CA GLU A 40 -4.16 20.07 25.02
C GLU A 40 -2.67 20.19 25.35
N GLU A 41 -2.01 19.06 25.63
CA GLU A 41 -0.58 18.94 25.87
C GLU A 41 0.25 18.89 24.57
N GLY A 42 -0.42 18.83 23.42
CA GLY A 42 0.20 18.79 22.09
C GLY A 42 0.65 17.39 21.66
N ALA A 43 0.18 16.34 22.32
CA ALA A 43 0.45 14.96 21.93
C ALA A 43 -0.51 14.49 20.84
N LEU A 44 -0.01 13.67 19.90
CA LEU A 44 -0.77 13.17 18.76
C LEU A 44 -1.78 12.10 19.22
N ILE A 45 -3.07 12.36 19.02
CA ILE A 45 -4.16 11.46 19.43
C ILE A 45 -4.91 10.84 18.25
N THR A 46 -4.89 11.47 17.07
CA THR A 46 -5.49 10.92 15.85
C THR A 46 -4.65 11.26 14.62
N GLU A 47 -4.45 10.30 13.72
CA GLU A 47 -4.04 10.51 12.33
C GLU A 47 -5.18 10.06 11.40
N THR A 48 -5.54 10.89 10.42
CA THR A 48 -6.43 10.50 9.32
C THR A 48 -5.71 10.60 8.00
N VAL A 49 -5.88 9.59 7.14
CA VAL A 49 -5.21 9.42 5.86
C VAL A 49 -6.24 9.30 4.75
N GLU A 50 -5.98 9.94 3.61
CA GLU A 50 -6.91 10.06 2.48
C GLU A 50 -8.29 10.61 2.89
N PRO A 51 -8.38 11.73 3.65
CA PRO A 51 -9.64 12.24 4.19
C PRO A 51 -10.69 12.58 3.12
N ASP A 52 -10.27 12.86 1.89
CA ASP A 52 -11.15 13.27 0.78
C ASP A 52 -11.63 12.09 -0.09
N ARG A 53 -11.09 10.88 0.10
CA ARG A 53 -11.49 9.67 -0.64
C ARG A 53 -12.01 8.62 0.35
N PRO A 54 -13.33 8.53 0.55
CA PRO A 54 -13.91 7.66 1.56
C PRO A 54 -13.41 6.21 1.48
N ASP A 55 -13.32 5.64 0.28
CA ASP A 55 -12.93 4.24 0.09
C ASP A 55 -11.49 3.91 0.51
N ASP A 56 -10.61 4.91 0.52
CA ASP A 56 -9.19 4.77 0.89
C ASP A 56 -8.90 5.36 2.28
N CYS A 57 -9.93 5.89 2.95
CA CYS A 57 -9.75 6.68 4.17
C CYS A 57 -9.55 5.80 5.39
N LEU A 58 -8.43 6.03 6.09
CA LEU A 58 -8.08 5.36 7.32
C LEU A 58 -7.92 6.37 8.46
N ARG A 59 -8.51 6.06 9.61
CA ARG A 59 -8.37 6.82 10.85
C ARG A 59 -7.70 5.95 11.90
N THR A 60 -6.55 6.42 12.37
CA THR A 60 -5.80 5.81 13.47
C THR A 60 -5.94 6.68 14.71
N THR A 61 -6.37 6.09 15.83
CA THR A 61 -6.41 6.75 17.14
C THR A 61 -5.38 6.16 18.08
N TYR A 62 -4.74 7.00 18.88
CA TYR A 62 -3.72 6.61 19.84
C TYR A 62 -4.21 6.87 21.26
N ALA A 63 -4.05 5.89 22.14
CA ALA A 63 -4.20 6.10 23.57
C ALA A 63 -2.82 6.30 24.19
N LEU A 64 -2.68 7.35 24.99
CA LEU A 64 -1.46 7.70 25.68
C LEU A 64 -1.64 7.53 27.19
N ASP A 65 -0.58 7.18 27.90
CA ASP A 65 -0.54 7.28 29.36
C ASP A 65 -0.32 8.73 29.82
N THR A 66 -0.31 8.96 31.14
CA THR A 66 -0.09 10.29 31.74
C THR A 66 1.30 10.88 31.48
N PHE A 67 2.23 10.11 30.93
CA PHE A 67 3.58 10.55 30.59
C PHE A 67 3.76 10.76 29.08
N GLY A 68 2.68 10.61 28.29
CA GLY A 68 2.72 10.74 26.84
C GLY A 68 3.21 9.49 26.09
N ASN A 69 3.37 8.35 26.77
CA ASN A 69 3.73 7.11 26.09
C ASN A 69 2.49 6.46 25.47
N GLN A 70 2.61 5.99 24.24
CA GLN A 70 1.55 5.24 23.59
C GLN A 70 1.32 3.90 24.29
N VAL A 71 0.08 3.64 24.71
CA VAL A 71 -0.34 2.37 25.32
C VAL A 71 -1.19 1.51 24.38
N SER A 72 -1.85 2.12 23.39
CA SER A 72 -2.54 1.40 22.32
C SER A 72 -2.74 2.24 21.07
N SER A 73 -2.97 1.57 19.95
CA SER A 73 -3.46 2.17 18.70
C SER A 73 -4.66 1.39 18.18
N SER A 74 -5.57 2.09 17.51
CA SER A 74 -6.72 1.49 16.82
C SER A 74 -6.85 2.10 15.44
N VAL A 75 -7.02 1.26 14.43
CA VAL A 75 -7.23 1.69 13.03
C VAL A 75 -8.67 1.38 12.65
N SER A 76 -9.31 2.30 11.95
CA SER A 76 -10.67 2.17 11.47
C SER A 76 -10.81 2.81 10.11
N ALA A 77 -11.75 2.31 9.30
CA ALA A 77 -12.17 3.01 8.11
C ALA A 77 -12.92 4.28 8.51
N CYS A 78 -12.76 5.36 7.76
CA CYS A 78 -13.49 6.60 8.04
C CYS A 78 -15.01 6.40 7.87
N ALA A 79 -15.82 7.28 8.48
CA ALA A 79 -17.26 7.21 8.31
C ALA A 79 -17.66 7.36 6.83
N GLY A 80 -18.38 6.37 6.28
CA GLY A 80 -18.75 6.34 4.86
C GLY A 80 -17.72 5.68 3.94
N ALA A 81 -16.59 5.21 4.47
CA ALA A 81 -15.65 4.38 3.75
C ALA A 81 -16.23 3.00 3.44
N SER A 82 -16.10 2.54 2.19
CA SER A 82 -16.36 1.13 1.84
C SER A 82 -15.10 0.25 1.97
N GLY A 83 -13.92 0.86 2.17
CA GLY A 83 -12.65 0.19 2.37
C GLY A 83 -12.57 -0.56 3.70
N HIS A 84 -11.91 -1.72 3.71
CA HIS A 84 -11.74 -2.53 4.92
C HIS A 84 -10.56 -2.04 5.77
N SER A 85 -10.80 -1.78 7.06
CA SER A 85 -9.73 -1.66 8.06
C SER A 85 -9.15 -3.04 8.36
N VAL A 86 -7.81 -3.16 8.39
CA VAL A 86 -7.08 -4.38 8.77
C VAL A 86 -6.98 -4.57 10.28
#